data_AF-A0A554JPV6-F1
#
_entry.id   AF-A0A554JPV6-F1
#
_cell.length_a   1.000
_cell.length_b   1.000
_cell.length_c   1.000
_cell.angle_alpha   90.00
_cell.angle_beta   90.00
_cell.angle_gamma   90.00
#
_symmetry.space_group_name_H-M   'P 1'
#
loop_
_entity.id
_entity.type
_entity.pdbx_description
1 polymer ?
#
loop_
_entity_poly.entity_id
_entity_poly.type
_entity_poly.pdbx_seq_one_letter_code
_entity_poly.pdbx_strand_id
1 'polypeptide(L)'
;MADEKKPGGDKPGGDKPAPAPVKDPLTELILVLFALFVLVTALNSVTSFFSGSRVFSSGWKGFTERGLILSYTNPISSLDNPLNTKFIVTSKEADLYDSPGGRKISTRYLGDKGTIIGGPVSIDGGKYWQVKFEDGTTGWISEDDIASIEGVGPNIFVRSLLFLWKLVSYLKLILIIFSLVLIAWLVYLSNRIVKLRKEEGEKLYPSGIPDEFNETKVSNPRWEVVEKNLLSSSENDWRQAIMEADIILVELLENMSLPGETVADKLKAVERSDFTTIDFAWEAHKVRNQVAHEGASFALSQREAKRVIELYKAVFEEFHMI
;
A
#
# COMPACT_ATOMS: atom_id res chain seq x y z
N MET A 1 21.13 -95.06 0.97
CA MET A 1 19.94 -94.65 0.19
C MET A 1 20.45 -93.94 -1.05
N ALA A 2 20.25 -94.59 -2.18
CA ALA A 2 20.67 -94.15 -3.52
C ALA A 2 19.67 -93.16 -4.13
N ASP A 3 20.16 -92.37 -5.09
CA ASP A 3 19.47 -91.64 -6.17
C ASP A 3 18.38 -90.62 -5.75
N GLU A 4 18.27 -89.42 -6.33
CA GLU A 4 18.33 -89.12 -7.75
C GLU A 4 18.55 -87.61 -7.93
N LYS A 5 19.48 -87.24 -8.82
CA LYS A 5 19.76 -85.87 -9.24
C LYS A 5 18.97 -85.63 -10.53
N LYS A 6 17.90 -84.82 -10.51
CA LYS A 6 17.21 -84.34 -11.73
C LYS A 6 17.64 -82.91 -12.10
N PRO A 7 17.95 -82.63 -13.39
CA PRO A 7 18.44 -81.33 -13.87
C PRO A 7 17.32 -80.44 -14.45
N GLY A 8 17.60 -79.13 -14.49
CA GLY A 8 17.17 -78.20 -15.54
C GLY A 8 15.67 -77.95 -15.73
N GLY A 9 15.17 -76.84 -15.18
CA GLY A 9 13.88 -76.24 -15.55
C GLY A 9 14.08 -74.77 -15.94
N ASP A 10 13.82 -74.48 -17.21
CA ASP A 10 13.92 -73.17 -17.87
C ASP A 10 13.18 -72.03 -17.15
N LYS A 11 13.77 -70.83 -17.19
CA LYS A 11 13.11 -69.57 -16.84
C LYS A 11 12.08 -69.22 -17.93
N PRO A 12 10.81 -68.91 -17.62
CA PRO A 12 9.95 -68.21 -18.54
C PRO A 12 10.12 -66.68 -18.39
N GLY A 13 10.14 -66.03 -19.56
CA GLY A 13 10.46 -64.63 -19.80
C GLY A 13 9.61 -63.60 -19.03
N GLY A 14 10.19 -62.42 -18.89
CA GLY A 14 9.53 -61.25 -18.31
C GLY A 14 8.31 -60.81 -19.12
N ASP A 15 7.24 -60.50 -18.39
CA ASP A 15 6.02 -59.91 -18.92
C ASP A 15 6.32 -58.55 -19.55
N LYS A 16 6.07 -58.43 -20.86
CA LYS A 16 5.94 -57.13 -21.52
C LYS A 16 4.62 -56.50 -21.06
N PRO A 17 4.60 -55.21 -20.68
CA PRO A 17 3.34 -54.55 -20.33
C PRO A 17 2.39 -54.57 -21.54
N ALA A 18 1.12 -54.92 -21.29
CA ALA A 18 0.08 -55.00 -22.31
C ALA A 18 -0.07 -53.68 -23.09
N PRO A 19 -0.34 -53.71 -24.40
CA PRO A 19 -0.60 -52.49 -25.17
C PRO A 19 -1.85 -51.79 -24.63
N ALA A 20 -1.77 -50.47 -24.44
CA ALA A 20 -2.89 -49.66 -23.97
C ALA A 20 -4.12 -49.85 -24.88
N PRO A 21 -5.35 -49.87 -24.33
CA PRO A 21 -6.56 -50.08 -25.12
C PRO A 21 -6.69 -48.99 -26.18
N VAL A 22 -6.89 -49.40 -27.44
CA VAL A 22 -7.19 -48.49 -28.55
C VAL A 22 -8.51 -47.81 -28.24
N LYS A 23 -8.48 -46.50 -28.00
CA LYS A 23 -9.69 -45.72 -27.71
C LYS A 23 -10.55 -45.68 -28.96
N ASP A 24 -11.77 -46.18 -28.87
CA ASP A 24 -12.71 -46.20 -29.99
C ASP A 24 -13.23 -44.77 -30.27
N PRO A 25 -13.12 -44.27 -31.51
CA PRO A 25 -13.53 -42.90 -31.86
C PRO A 25 -15.00 -42.62 -31.56
N LEU A 26 -15.88 -43.64 -31.55
CA LEU A 26 -17.29 -43.47 -31.16
C LEU A 26 -17.46 -43.25 -29.66
N THR A 27 -16.70 -43.95 -28.82
CA THR A 27 -16.72 -43.73 -27.36
C THR A 27 -16.14 -42.37 -27.00
N GLU A 28 -15.09 -41.90 -27.68
CA GLU A 28 -14.61 -40.53 -27.50
C GLU A 28 -15.65 -39.49 -27.92
N LEU A 29 -16.33 -39.68 -29.05
CA LEU A 29 -17.40 -38.78 -29.49
C LEU A 29 -18.56 -38.71 -28.49
N ILE A 30 -19.00 -39.87 -27.98
CA ILE A 30 -20.07 -39.94 -26.97
C ILE A 30 -19.65 -39.24 -25.67
N LEU A 31 -18.41 -39.43 -25.22
CA LEU A 31 -17.87 -38.76 -24.04
C LEU A 31 -17.78 -37.24 -24.23
N VAL A 32 -17.35 -36.77 -25.41
CA VAL A 32 -17.31 -35.34 -25.74
C VAL A 32 -18.70 -34.73 -25.78
N LEU A 33 -19.68 -35.41 -26.39
CA LEU A 33 -21.07 -34.95 -26.42
C LEU A 33 -21.70 -34.93 -25.03
N PHE A 34 -21.41 -35.94 -24.20
CA PHE A 34 -21.85 -35.96 -22.80
C PHE A 34 -21.19 -34.83 -22.00
N ALA A 35 -19.90 -34.59 -22.17
CA ALA A 35 -19.19 -33.48 -21.53
C ALA A 35 -19.75 -32.12 -21.98
N LEU A 36 -20.05 -31.93 -23.27
CA LEU A 36 -20.70 -30.73 -23.80
C LEU A 36 -22.12 -30.58 -23.24
N PHE A 37 -22.89 -31.65 -23.11
CA PHE A 37 -24.21 -31.61 -22.51
C PHE A 37 -24.15 -31.22 -21.03
N VAL A 38 -23.21 -31.79 -20.27
CA VAL A 38 -22.96 -31.40 -18.87
C VAL A 38 -22.51 -29.93 -18.80
N LEU A 39 -21.66 -29.48 -19.73
CA LEU A 39 -21.21 -28.08 -19.80
C LEU A 39 -22.39 -27.13 -20.08
N VAL A 40 -23.22 -27.44 -21.06
CA VAL A 40 -24.39 -26.63 -21.44
C VAL A 40 -25.43 -26.60 -20.31
N THR A 41 -25.68 -27.73 -19.65
CA THR A 41 -26.59 -27.78 -18.49
C THR A 41 -26.01 -27.04 -17.28
N ALA A 42 -24.69 -27.12 -17.05
CA ALA A 42 -24.00 -26.31 -16.04
C ALA A 42 -24.08 -24.81 -16.36
N LEU A 43 -23.87 -24.41 -17.61
CA LEU A 43 -24.01 -23.02 -18.06
C LEU A 43 -25.44 -22.51 -17.87
N ASN A 44 -26.45 -23.31 -18.19
CA ASN A 44 -27.86 -22.94 -17.99
C ASN A 44 -28.25 -22.87 -16.50
N SER A 45 -27.66 -23.73 -15.66
CA SER A 45 -27.77 -23.63 -14.20
C SER A 45 -27.14 -22.35 -13.69
N VAL A 46 -25.99 -21.96 -14.24
CA VAL A 46 -25.30 -20.71 -13.90
C VAL A 46 -26.11 -19.48 -14.35
N THR A 47 -26.70 -19.47 -15.55
CA THR A 47 -27.51 -18.32 -16.03
C THR A 47 -28.83 -18.19 -15.30
N SER A 48 -29.53 -19.29 -14.99
CA SER A 48 -30.73 -19.27 -14.13
C SER A 48 -30.41 -18.77 -12.71
N PHE A 49 -29.22 -19.08 -12.20
CA PHE A 49 -28.71 -18.59 -10.93
C PHE A 49 -28.39 -17.08 -10.94
N PHE A 50 -27.74 -16.57 -11.99
CA PHE A 50 -27.49 -15.14 -12.15
C PHE A 50 -28.79 -14.33 -12.32
N SER A 51 -29.72 -14.83 -13.12
CA SER A 51 -31.01 -14.15 -13.38
C SER A 51 -31.96 -14.14 -12.18
N GLY A 52 -31.90 -15.14 -11.29
CA GLY A 52 -32.74 -15.22 -10.09
C GLY A 52 -32.27 -14.39 -8.89
N SER A 53 -31.06 -13.81 -8.94
CA SER A 53 -30.49 -13.11 -7.78
C SER A 53 -30.63 -11.59 -7.88
N ARG A 54 -31.32 -11.00 -6.89
CA ARG A 54 -31.47 -9.53 -6.76
C ARG A 54 -30.15 -8.80 -6.51
N VAL A 55 -29.04 -9.51 -6.28
CA VAL A 55 -27.70 -8.95 -6.11
C VAL A 55 -27.25 -8.18 -7.36
N PHE A 56 -27.59 -8.66 -8.56
CA PHE A 56 -27.11 -8.03 -9.79
C PHE A 56 -27.98 -6.86 -10.28
N SER A 57 -29.19 -6.69 -9.72
CA SER A 57 -30.14 -5.65 -10.15
C SER A 57 -29.63 -4.22 -9.91
N SER A 58 -28.76 -4.04 -8.92
CA SER A 58 -28.20 -2.75 -8.52
C SER A 58 -26.73 -2.58 -8.93
N GLY A 59 -26.24 -3.41 -9.87
CA GLY A 59 -24.83 -3.43 -10.29
C GLY A 59 -23.88 -3.62 -9.11
N TRP A 60 -22.77 -2.88 -9.10
CA TRP A 60 -21.75 -2.95 -8.05
C TRP A 60 -22.28 -2.66 -6.63
N LYS A 61 -23.37 -1.88 -6.48
CA LYS A 61 -23.96 -1.60 -5.16
C LYS A 61 -24.57 -2.84 -4.52
N GLY A 62 -25.03 -3.80 -5.32
CA GLY A 62 -25.59 -5.06 -4.82
C GLY A 62 -24.55 -5.95 -4.15
N PHE A 63 -23.27 -5.76 -4.47
CA PHE A 63 -22.16 -6.47 -3.83
C PHE A 63 -21.71 -5.85 -2.52
N THR A 64 -22.28 -4.73 -2.08
CA THR A 64 -21.99 -4.17 -0.74
C THR A 64 -22.73 -4.96 0.35
N GLU A 65 -22.28 -4.89 1.61
CA GLU A 65 -22.98 -5.54 2.73
C GLU A 65 -24.48 -5.19 2.76
N ARG A 66 -24.82 -3.90 2.58
CA ARG A 66 -26.21 -3.44 2.47
C ARG A 66 -26.92 -4.02 1.24
N GLY A 67 -26.27 -4.02 0.07
CA GLY A 67 -26.85 -4.58 -1.16
C GLY A 67 -27.15 -6.08 -1.05
N LEU A 68 -26.28 -6.82 -0.36
CA LEU A 68 -26.46 -8.24 -0.10
C LEU A 68 -27.61 -8.49 0.86
N ILE A 69 -27.74 -7.69 1.92
CA ILE A 69 -28.90 -7.73 2.82
C ILE A 69 -30.19 -7.48 2.03
N LEU A 70 -30.23 -6.40 1.24
CA LEU A 70 -31.39 -6.04 0.42
C LEU A 70 -31.77 -7.12 -0.61
N SER A 71 -30.83 -7.97 -1.03
CA SER A 71 -31.10 -9.03 -2.01
C SER A 71 -32.02 -10.15 -1.49
N TYR A 72 -32.10 -10.35 -0.17
CA TYR A 72 -32.94 -11.38 0.44
C TYR A 72 -33.98 -10.82 1.42
N THR A 73 -34.14 -9.49 1.51
CA THR A 73 -35.18 -8.86 2.34
C THR A 73 -36.35 -8.38 1.49
N ASN A 74 -37.50 -8.13 2.12
CA ASN A 74 -38.65 -7.47 1.49
C ASN A 74 -38.99 -6.17 2.23
N PRO A 75 -39.43 -5.11 1.53
CA PRO A 75 -39.96 -3.92 2.18
C PRO A 75 -41.11 -4.29 3.12
N ILE A 76 -41.21 -3.63 4.28
CA ILE A 76 -42.28 -3.92 5.25
C ILE A 76 -43.65 -3.60 4.65
N SER A 77 -43.73 -2.58 3.80
CA SER A 77 -44.92 -2.22 3.05
C SER A 77 -45.50 -3.33 2.17
N SER A 78 -44.72 -4.37 1.84
CA SER A 78 -45.20 -5.49 1.02
C SER A 78 -45.85 -6.61 1.83
N LEU A 79 -45.89 -6.50 3.16
CA LEU A 79 -46.49 -7.50 4.04
C LEU A 79 -47.96 -7.16 4.33
N ASP A 80 -48.83 -8.17 4.25
CA ASP A 80 -50.25 -8.01 4.60
C ASP A 80 -50.43 -7.72 6.11
N ASN A 81 -49.65 -8.39 6.96
CA ASN A 81 -49.61 -8.16 8.40
C ASN A 81 -48.17 -8.21 8.93
N PRO A 82 -47.51 -7.06 9.10
CA PRO A 82 -46.14 -6.97 9.58
C PRO A 82 -45.97 -7.16 11.09
N LEU A 83 -47.04 -7.37 11.87
CA LEU A 83 -46.93 -7.63 13.30
C LEU A 83 -46.33 -9.01 13.59
N ASN A 84 -45.44 -9.08 14.60
CA ASN A 84 -44.65 -10.26 14.98
C ASN A 84 -43.68 -10.78 13.90
N THR A 85 -43.45 -10.00 12.85
CA THR A 85 -42.51 -10.38 11.78
C THR A 85 -41.08 -10.05 12.18
N LYS A 86 -40.13 -10.88 11.72
CA LYS A 86 -38.71 -10.61 11.92
C LYS A 86 -38.22 -9.59 10.90
N PHE A 87 -37.50 -8.59 11.37
CA PHE A 87 -36.88 -7.58 10.54
C PHE A 87 -35.37 -7.55 10.69
N ILE A 88 -34.72 -6.88 9.74
CA ILE A 88 -33.31 -6.51 9.78
C ILE A 88 -33.16 -5.02 9.45
N VAL A 89 -32.24 -4.34 10.10
CA VAL A 89 -31.87 -2.96 9.78
C VAL A 89 -31.09 -2.95 8.47
N THR A 90 -31.53 -2.12 7.52
CA THR A 90 -30.93 -2.00 6.17
C THR A 90 -30.19 -0.69 5.96
N SER A 91 -30.41 0.31 6.81
CA SER A 91 -29.62 1.54 6.82
C SER A 91 -28.28 1.33 7.53
N LYS A 92 -27.27 2.15 7.17
CA LYS A 92 -25.95 2.10 7.84
C LYS A 92 -26.09 2.43 9.33
N GLU A 93 -26.89 3.45 9.60
CA GLU A 93 -27.29 3.92 10.91
C GLU A 93 -28.80 4.14 10.85
N ALA A 94 -29.52 3.65 11.84
CA ALA A 94 -30.97 3.80 11.97
C ALA A 94 -31.28 4.30 13.37
N ASP A 95 -32.11 5.33 13.45
CA ASP A 95 -32.42 5.96 14.74
C ASP A 95 -33.61 5.26 15.40
N LEU A 96 -33.42 4.89 16.67
CA LEU A 96 -34.45 4.33 17.53
C LEU A 96 -35.02 5.43 18.41
N TYR A 97 -36.34 5.63 18.37
CA TYR A 97 -37.06 6.70 19.05
C TYR A 97 -37.91 6.20 20.21
N ASP A 98 -38.19 7.07 21.19
CA ASP A 98 -39.08 6.81 22.34
C ASP A 98 -40.56 6.83 21.97
N SER A 99 -40.94 7.74 21.10
CA SER A 99 -42.23 7.82 20.42
C SER A 99 -42.02 7.86 18.90
N PRO A 100 -43.05 7.63 18.07
CA PRO A 100 -42.93 7.80 16.63
C PRO A 100 -42.38 9.21 16.30
N GLY A 101 -41.26 9.29 15.57
CA GLY A 101 -40.58 10.55 15.24
C GLY A 101 -40.09 11.40 16.44
N GLY A 102 -40.01 10.82 17.64
CA GLY A 102 -39.74 11.54 18.89
C GLY A 102 -38.26 11.77 19.19
N ARG A 103 -37.87 11.62 20.46
CA ARG A 103 -36.49 11.73 20.89
C ARG A 103 -35.75 10.43 20.57
N LYS A 104 -34.56 10.58 19.98
CA LYS A 104 -33.63 9.46 19.76
C LYS A 104 -33.17 8.85 21.09
N ILE A 105 -33.44 7.56 21.27
CA ILE A 105 -32.96 6.71 22.37
C ILE A 105 -31.57 6.19 22.03
N SER A 106 -31.41 5.57 20.86
CA SER A 106 -30.17 4.90 20.45
C SER A 106 -30.02 4.87 18.93
N THR A 107 -28.81 4.57 18.47
CA THR A 107 -28.52 4.30 17.05
C THR A 107 -28.36 2.79 16.87
N ARG A 108 -28.99 2.25 15.83
CA ARG A 108 -28.88 0.86 15.39
C ARG A 108 -28.09 0.78 14.10
N TYR A 109 -27.43 -0.35 13.87
CA TYR A 109 -26.52 -0.51 12.74
C TYR A 109 -27.03 -1.55 11.75
N LEU A 110 -26.53 -1.43 10.52
CA LEU A 110 -26.81 -2.37 9.44
C LEU A 110 -26.66 -3.82 9.92
N GLY A 111 -27.69 -4.63 9.71
CA GLY A 111 -27.67 -6.04 10.07
C GLY A 111 -28.24 -6.38 11.45
N ASP A 112 -28.54 -5.38 12.29
CA ASP A 112 -29.25 -5.58 13.56
C ASP A 112 -30.64 -6.17 13.29
N LYS A 113 -31.07 -7.10 14.15
CA LYS A 113 -32.32 -7.86 13.98
C LYS A 113 -33.25 -7.67 15.14
N GLY A 114 -34.54 -7.86 14.87
CA GLY A 114 -35.57 -7.82 15.88
C GLY A 114 -36.92 -8.33 15.36
N THR A 115 -37.95 -8.04 16.14
CA THR A 115 -39.34 -8.35 15.86
C THR A 115 -40.19 -7.09 15.92
N ILE A 116 -41.08 -6.92 14.95
CA ILE A 116 -42.07 -5.84 14.97
C ILE A 116 -43.16 -6.21 15.97
N ILE A 117 -43.42 -5.33 16.94
CA ILE A 117 -44.38 -5.56 18.03
C ILE A 117 -45.59 -4.63 17.99
N GLY A 118 -45.56 -3.58 17.16
CA GLY A 118 -46.66 -2.61 17.05
C GLY A 118 -46.47 -1.62 15.89
N GLY A 119 -47.49 -0.81 15.61
CA GLY A 119 -47.54 0.11 14.48
C GLY A 119 -48.52 -0.33 13.37
N PRO A 120 -48.55 0.35 12.22
CA PRO A 120 -47.77 1.55 11.88
C PRO A 120 -48.37 2.81 12.50
N VAL A 121 -47.53 3.78 12.85
CA VAL A 121 -47.96 5.14 13.16
C VAL A 121 -47.34 6.08 12.13
N SER A 122 -48.17 6.90 11.48
CA SER A 122 -47.71 7.87 10.48
C SER A 122 -47.62 9.26 11.10
N ILE A 123 -46.43 9.86 11.10
CA ILE A 123 -46.16 11.23 11.57
C ILE A 123 -45.33 11.94 10.52
N ASP A 124 -45.71 13.18 10.17
CA ASP A 124 -45.00 14.03 9.21
C ASP A 124 -44.69 13.35 7.85
N GLY A 125 -45.57 12.44 7.41
CA GLY A 125 -45.41 11.68 6.17
C GLY A 125 -44.49 10.46 6.27
N GLY A 126 -43.83 10.23 7.40
CA GLY A 126 -43.04 9.02 7.69
C GLY A 126 -43.85 7.97 8.44
N LYS A 127 -43.60 6.69 8.13
CA LYS A 127 -44.19 5.55 8.85
C LYS A 127 -43.20 4.99 9.87
N TYR A 128 -43.69 4.79 11.09
CA TYR A 128 -42.90 4.26 12.19
C TYR A 128 -43.50 2.97 12.73
N TRP A 129 -42.62 2.04 13.07
CA TRP A 129 -42.95 0.73 13.62
C TRP A 129 -42.37 0.59 15.02
N GLN A 130 -43.16 0.04 15.93
CA GLN A 130 -42.67 -0.32 17.26
C GLN A 130 -41.97 -1.67 17.16
N VAL A 131 -40.72 -1.73 17.60
CA VAL A 131 -39.85 -2.88 17.43
C VAL A 131 -39.24 -3.32 18.75
N LYS A 132 -38.92 -4.62 18.84
CA LYS A 132 -38.13 -5.24 19.89
C LYS A 132 -36.89 -5.89 19.28
N PHE A 133 -35.70 -5.42 19.64
CA PHE A 133 -34.44 -6.00 19.17
C PHE A 133 -34.08 -7.27 19.94
N GLU A 134 -33.15 -8.06 19.38
CA GLU A 134 -32.62 -9.28 20.01
C GLU A 134 -31.93 -9.01 21.36
N ASP A 135 -31.40 -7.80 21.58
CA ASP A 135 -30.82 -7.37 22.86
C ASP A 135 -31.87 -7.01 23.93
N GLY A 136 -33.17 -7.10 23.59
CA GLY A 136 -34.29 -6.79 24.47
C GLY A 136 -34.73 -5.33 24.48
N THR A 137 -34.01 -4.42 23.81
CA THR A 137 -34.41 -3.03 23.71
C THR A 137 -35.66 -2.86 22.86
N THR A 138 -36.47 -1.85 23.18
CA THR A 138 -37.70 -1.53 22.47
C THR A 138 -37.73 -0.05 22.12
N GLY A 139 -38.40 0.29 21.02
CA GLY A 139 -38.57 1.67 20.58
C GLY A 139 -39.26 1.74 19.22
N TRP A 140 -39.30 2.93 18.66
CA TRP A 140 -39.90 3.22 17.35
C TRP A 140 -38.82 3.44 16.31
N ILE A 141 -38.95 2.84 15.13
CA ILE A 141 -37.99 2.96 14.03
C ILE A 141 -38.72 3.29 12.73
N SER A 142 -38.05 4.02 11.83
CA SER A 142 -38.59 4.38 10.51
C SER A 142 -38.73 3.13 9.64
N GLU A 143 -39.84 3.01 8.90
CA GLU A 143 -40.07 1.93 7.94
C GLU A 143 -38.96 1.85 6.88
N ASP A 144 -38.42 3.00 6.45
CA ASP A 144 -37.39 3.06 5.41
C ASP A 144 -36.04 2.47 5.86
N ASP A 145 -35.82 2.34 7.17
CA ASP A 145 -34.58 1.85 7.75
C ASP A 145 -34.57 0.33 7.97
N ILE A 146 -35.72 -0.33 7.89
CA ILE A 146 -35.89 -1.75 8.21
C ILE A 146 -36.58 -2.51 7.09
N ALA A 147 -36.25 -3.80 6.98
CA ALA A 147 -36.86 -4.69 6.00
C ALA A 147 -37.18 -6.04 6.63
N SER A 148 -38.21 -6.70 6.12
CA SER A 148 -38.62 -8.03 6.57
C SER A 148 -37.65 -9.11 6.07
N ILE A 149 -37.37 -10.07 6.96
CA ILE A 149 -36.61 -11.30 6.69
C ILE A 149 -37.46 -12.56 6.91
N GLU A 150 -38.79 -12.41 6.98
CA GLU A 150 -39.68 -13.54 7.19
C GLU A 150 -39.81 -14.41 5.93
N GLY A 151 -39.68 -15.73 6.09
CA GLY A 151 -39.81 -16.69 4.99
C GLY A 151 -38.70 -16.63 3.92
N VAL A 152 -37.76 -15.68 4.02
CA VAL A 152 -36.69 -15.47 3.03
C VAL A 152 -35.34 -15.43 3.74
N GLY A 153 -34.48 -16.40 3.45
CA GLY A 153 -33.11 -16.46 3.96
C GLY A 153 -32.08 -16.23 2.86
N PRO A 154 -30.86 -15.78 3.21
CA PRO A 154 -29.79 -15.67 2.22
C PRO A 154 -29.47 -17.06 1.67
N ASN A 155 -29.44 -17.18 0.33
CA ASN A 155 -28.98 -18.39 -0.34
C ASN A 155 -27.48 -18.62 -0.08
N ILE A 156 -26.96 -19.80 -0.42
CA ILE A 156 -25.57 -20.16 -0.11
C ILE A 156 -24.56 -19.17 -0.69
N PHE A 157 -24.86 -18.57 -1.85
CA PHE A 157 -24.00 -17.58 -2.48
C PHE A 157 -23.96 -16.25 -1.72
N VAL A 158 -25.12 -15.71 -1.35
CA VAL A 158 -25.17 -14.47 -0.56
C VAL A 158 -24.53 -14.70 0.80
N ARG A 159 -24.71 -15.88 1.41
CA ARG A 159 -23.98 -16.26 2.65
C ARG A 159 -22.47 -16.26 2.44
N SER A 160 -21.99 -16.87 1.37
CA SER A 160 -20.56 -16.87 1.03
C SER A 160 -20.02 -15.46 0.83
N LEU A 161 -20.78 -14.59 0.15
CA LEU A 161 -20.34 -13.23 -0.12
C LEU A 161 -20.36 -12.36 1.16
N LEU A 162 -21.38 -12.50 2.02
CA LEU A 162 -21.39 -11.88 3.34
C LEU A 162 -20.22 -12.37 4.21
N PHE A 163 -19.87 -13.65 4.13
CA PHE A 163 -18.68 -14.20 4.80
C PHE A 163 -17.40 -13.55 4.27
N LEU A 164 -17.24 -13.43 2.94
CA LEU A 164 -16.09 -12.76 2.33
C LEU A 164 -15.98 -11.29 2.78
N TRP A 165 -17.11 -10.58 2.90
CA TRP A 165 -17.12 -9.21 3.43
C TRP A 165 -16.61 -9.13 4.87
N LYS A 166 -17.06 -10.05 5.74
CA LYS A 166 -16.56 -10.16 7.11
C LYS A 166 -15.07 -10.49 7.13
N LEU A 167 -14.63 -11.43 6.28
CA LEU A 167 -13.22 -11.81 6.15
C LEU A 167 -12.34 -10.62 5.76
N VAL A 168 -12.73 -9.85 4.75
CA VAL A 168 -12.01 -8.63 4.33
C VAL A 168 -11.94 -7.61 5.48
N SER A 169 -13.02 -7.47 6.25
CA SER A 169 -13.05 -6.57 7.40
C SER A 169 -12.10 -7.02 8.52
N TYR A 170 -12.03 -8.33 8.82
CA TYR A 170 -11.05 -8.88 9.76
C TYR A 170 -9.60 -8.73 9.28
N LEU A 171 -9.35 -8.97 7.99
CA LEU A 171 -8.02 -8.78 7.40
C LEU A 171 -7.56 -7.32 7.52
N LYS A 172 -8.44 -6.34 7.31
CA LYS A 172 -8.12 -4.92 7.53
C LYS A 172 -7.67 -4.65 8.98
N LEU A 173 -8.37 -5.18 9.98
CA LEU A 173 -7.98 -5.03 11.38
C LEU A 173 -6.60 -5.64 11.66
N ILE A 174 -6.33 -6.84 11.13
CA ILE A 174 -5.02 -7.50 11.25
C ILE A 174 -3.92 -6.63 10.62
N LEU A 175 -4.16 -6.07 9.42
CA LEU A 175 -3.19 -5.22 8.73
C LEU A 175 -2.91 -3.92 9.51
N ILE A 176 -3.92 -3.33 10.16
CA ILE A 176 -3.74 -2.15 11.02
C ILE A 176 -2.84 -2.51 12.21
N ILE A 177 -3.12 -3.62 12.90
CA ILE A 177 -2.30 -4.08 14.03
C ILE A 177 -0.86 -4.37 13.56
N PHE A 178 -0.70 -5.05 12.43
CA PHE A 178 0.60 -5.34 11.84
C PHE A 178 1.38 -4.05 11.51
N SER A 179 0.71 -3.03 10.97
CA SER A 179 1.31 -1.72 10.71
C SER A 179 1.80 -1.05 11.99
N LEU A 180 1.02 -1.07 13.06
CA LEU A 180 1.43 -0.53 14.36
C LEU A 180 2.66 -1.25 14.93
N VAL A 181 2.72 -2.58 14.78
CA VAL A 181 3.89 -3.39 15.20
C VAL A 181 5.14 -3.00 14.39
N LEU A 182 5.01 -2.83 13.07
CA LEU A 182 6.14 -2.39 12.24
C LEU A 182 6.64 -1.00 12.62
N ILE A 183 5.73 -0.06 12.93
CA ILE A 183 6.12 1.28 13.39
C ILE A 183 6.87 1.20 14.72
N ALA A 184 6.35 0.45 15.70
CA ALA A 184 7.03 0.24 16.98
C ALA A 184 8.41 -0.41 16.79
N TRP A 185 8.52 -1.36 15.87
CA TRP A 185 9.78 -2.00 15.50
C TRP A 185 10.79 -1.02 14.89
N LEU A 186 10.35 -0.16 13.97
CA LEU A 186 11.20 0.88 13.38
C LEU A 186 11.72 1.87 14.43
N VAL A 187 10.86 2.29 15.36
CA VAL A 187 11.26 3.16 16.48
C VAL A 187 12.29 2.45 17.37
N TYR A 188 12.07 1.18 17.69
CA TYR A 188 13.03 0.37 18.46
C TYR A 188 14.39 0.30 17.77
N LEU A 189 14.42 0.00 16.47
CA LEU A 189 15.66 -0.05 15.69
C LEU A 189 16.36 1.32 15.63
N SER A 190 15.61 2.40 15.42
CA SER A 190 16.16 3.76 15.41
C SER A 190 16.85 4.09 16.74
N ASN A 191 16.17 3.84 17.86
CA ASN A 191 16.74 4.03 19.19
C ASN A 191 17.97 3.14 19.44
N ARG A 192 17.93 1.89 18.95
CA ARG A 192 19.06 0.96 19.07
C ARG A 192 20.27 1.44 18.29
N ILE A 193 20.09 1.97 17.07
CA ILE A 193 21.17 2.53 16.25
C ILE A 193 21.80 3.74 16.93
N VAL A 194 21.00 4.66 17.48
CA VAL A 194 21.51 5.83 18.21
C VAL A 194 22.32 5.41 19.42
N LYS A 195 21.82 4.42 20.19
CA LYS A 195 22.55 3.90 21.35
C LYS A 195 23.89 3.28 20.95
N LEU A 196 23.92 2.48 19.87
CA LEU A 196 25.15 1.87 19.37
C LEU A 196 26.17 2.92 18.91
N ARG A 197 25.74 3.94 18.15
CA ARG A 197 26.64 5.04 17.73
C ARG A 197 27.21 5.79 18.92
N LYS A 198 26.44 5.96 20.00
CA LYS A 198 26.92 6.60 21.23
C LYS A 198 27.99 5.75 21.92
N GLU A 199 27.74 4.44 22.06
CA GLU A 199 28.70 3.50 22.66
C GLU A 199 29.98 3.34 21.81
N GLU A 200 29.86 3.38 20.48
CA GLU A 200 31.00 3.39 19.56
C GLU A 200 31.76 4.71 19.64
N GLY A 201 31.06 5.85 19.68
CA GLY A 201 31.66 7.17 19.85
C GLY A 201 32.42 7.30 21.17
N GLU A 202 31.89 6.78 22.27
CA GLU A 202 32.57 6.75 23.57
C GLU A 202 33.82 5.85 23.57
N LYS A 203 33.87 4.81 22.74
CA LYS A 203 35.07 3.96 22.57
C LYS A 203 36.11 4.55 21.62
N LEU A 204 35.67 5.28 20.60
CA LEU A 204 36.54 5.93 19.62
C LEU A 204 37.13 7.24 20.17
N TYR A 205 36.38 7.95 21.02
CA TYR A 205 36.74 9.20 21.68
C TYR A 205 36.42 9.14 23.18
N PRO A 206 37.19 8.37 23.98
CA PRO A 206 36.99 8.31 25.42
C PRO A 206 37.24 9.69 26.05
N SER A 207 36.27 10.17 26.83
CA SER A 207 36.28 11.47 27.50
C SER A 207 37.56 11.65 28.34
N GLY A 208 38.49 12.46 27.84
CA GLY A 208 39.81 12.66 28.45
C GLY A 208 40.86 13.32 27.54
N ILE A 209 40.55 13.62 26.28
CA ILE A 209 41.43 14.39 25.39
C ILE A 209 41.18 15.89 25.67
N PRO A 210 42.21 16.70 26.00
CA PRO A 210 42.08 18.13 26.19
C PRO A 210 41.48 18.80 24.95
N ASP A 211 40.66 19.85 25.13
CA ASP A 211 40.04 20.67 24.08
C ASP A 211 41.01 21.28 23.05
N GLU A 212 42.31 21.01 23.15
CA GLU A 212 43.39 21.44 22.26
C GLU A 212 43.38 20.73 20.89
N PHE A 213 42.60 19.64 20.73
CA PHE A 213 42.38 18.95 19.46
C PHE A 213 40.91 18.97 19.01
N ASN A 214 40.12 19.96 19.45
CA ASN A 214 39.04 20.41 18.57
C ASN A 214 39.73 21.10 17.39
N GLU A 215 40.03 20.34 16.33
CA GLU A 215 40.10 20.95 15.02
C GLU A 215 38.82 21.75 14.88
N THR A 216 38.95 23.06 14.95
CA THR A 216 37.88 23.99 14.67
C THR A 216 37.26 23.50 13.39
N LYS A 217 36.01 23.05 13.43
CA LYS A 217 35.22 22.88 12.22
C LYS A 217 35.33 24.22 11.51
N VAL A 218 36.16 24.29 10.46
CA VAL A 218 36.37 25.52 9.68
C VAL A 218 35.09 25.67 8.88
N SER A 219 34.02 26.10 9.57
CA SER A 219 32.73 26.34 8.97
C SER A 219 32.89 27.64 8.20
N ASN A 220 33.28 27.53 6.92
CA ASN A 220 33.30 28.68 6.05
C ASN A 220 31.85 29.18 5.90
N PRO A 221 31.49 30.38 6.41
CA PRO A 221 30.11 30.86 6.39
C PRO A 221 29.53 30.94 4.97
N ARG A 222 30.40 31.05 3.95
CA ARG A 222 30.00 31.09 2.53
C ARG A 222 29.60 29.72 2.02
N TRP A 223 30.22 28.65 2.50
CA TRP A 223 29.85 27.29 2.11
C TRP A 223 28.46 26.89 2.63
N GLU A 224 28.10 27.32 3.84
CA GLU A 224 26.75 27.12 4.38
C GLU A 224 25.67 27.78 3.51
N VAL A 225 25.98 28.94 2.90
CA VAL A 225 25.08 29.62 1.95
C VAL A 225 24.92 28.81 0.67
N VAL A 226 26.00 28.20 0.15
CA VAL A 226 25.96 27.30 -1.02
C VAL A 226 25.05 26.10 -0.73
N GLU A 227 25.21 25.44 0.42
CA GLU A 227 24.39 24.28 0.80
C GLU A 227 22.91 24.66 0.97
N LYS A 228 22.63 25.82 1.58
CA LYS A 228 21.26 26.34 1.72
C LYS A 228 20.60 26.62 0.36
N ASN A 229 21.33 27.22 -0.57
CA ASN A 229 20.81 27.54 -1.90
C ASN A 229 20.55 26.27 -2.73
N LEU A 230 21.35 25.22 -2.55
CA LEU A 230 21.14 23.93 -3.22
C LEU A 230 19.85 23.21 -2.77
N LEU A 231 19.47 23.38 -1.49
CA LEU A 231 18.25 22.81 -0.92
C LEU A 231 16.96 23.53 -1.36
N SER A 232 17.09 24.70 -1.99
CA SER A 232 15.94 25.47 -2.46
C SER A 232 15.31 24.85 -3.71
N SER A 233 14.05 25.19 -4.01
CA SER A 233 13.31 24.67 -5.18
C SER A 233 13.42 25.55 -6.42
N SER A 234 14.21 26.62 -6.36
CA SER A 234 14.39 27.62 -7.41
C SER A 234 15.66 27.36 -8.22
N GLU A 235 15.56 27.40 -9.54
CA GLU A 235 16.71 27.24 -10.44
C GLU A 235 17.73 28.40 -10.30
N ASN A 236 17.26 29.60 -9.98
CA ASN A 236 18.14 30.75 -9.78
C ASN A 236 19.06 30.55 -8.57
N ASP A 237 18.56 29.92 -7.51
CA ASP A 237 19.32 29.65 -6.29
C ASP A 237 20.39 28.59 -6.56
N TRP A 238 20.10 27.60 -7.40
CA TRP A 238 21.09 26.61 -7.83
C TRP A 238 22.20 27.22 -8.68
N ARG A 239 21.84 28.11 -9.62
CA ARG A 239 22.84 28.86 -10.40
C ARG A 239 23.72 29.70 -9.49
N GLN A 240 23.12 30.39 -8.52
CA GLN A 240 23.84 31.19 -7.54
C GLN A 240 24.78 30.33 -6.67
N ALA A 241 24.35 29.14 -6.26
CA ALA A 241 25.18 28.20 -5.50
C ALA A 241 26.46 27.79 -6.28
N ILE A 242 26.32 27.50 -7.57
CA ILE A 242 27.47 27.14 -8.43
C ILE A 242 28.42 28.33 -8.61
N MET A 243 27.90 29.53 -8.83
CA MET A 243 28.72 30.75 -8.95
C MET A 243 29.49 31.04 -7.66
N GLU A 244 28.83 30.92 -6.51
CA GLU A 244 29.44 31.16 -5.20
C GLU A 244 30.53 30.12 -4.88
N ALA A 245 30.27 28.84 -5.18
CA ALA A 245 31.26 27.79 -5.03
C ALA A 245 32.51 28.04 -5.90
N ASP A 246 32.36 28.52 -7.14
CA ASP A 246 33.50 28.83 -7.99
C ASP A 246 34.31 30.04 -7.51
N ILE A 247 33.66 31.03 -6.87
CA ILE A 247 34.39 32.15 -6.23
C ILE A 247 35.28 31.63 -5.10
N ILE A 248 34.80 30.68 -4.28
CA ILE A 248 35.61 30.03 -3.24
C ILE A 248 36.78 29.26 -3.87
N LEU A 249 36.58 28.61 -5.01
CA LEU A 249 37.67 27.97 -5.76
C LEU A 249 38.71 28.98 -6.26
N VAL A 250 38.29 30.16 -6.72
CA VAL A 250 39.24 31.21 -7.14
C VAL A 250 40.11 31.65 -5.97
N GLU A 251 39.51 31.86 -4.80
CA GLU A 251 40.23 32.26 -3.58
C GLU A 251 41.24 31.20 -3.13
N LEU A 252 40.87 29.92 -3.21
CA LEU A 252 41.80 28.81 -2.98
C LEU A 252 43.02 28.92 -3.90
N LEU A 253 42.78 29.05 -5.22
CA LEU A 253 43.85 29.10 -6.22
C LEU A 253 44.72 30.36 -6.08
N GLU A 254 44.15 31.47 -5.61
CA GLU A 254 44.87 32.70 -5.30
C GLU A 254 45.76 32.55 -4.08
N ASN A 255 45.27 31.90 -3.03
CA ASN A 255 46.05 31.61 -1.82
C ASN A 255 47.24 30.68 -2.12
N MET A 256 47.12 29.80 -3.12
CA MET A 256 48.22 28.96 -3.61
C MET A 256 49.27 29.73 -4.44
N SER A 257 49.10 31.05 -4.67
CA SER A 257 50.03 31.91 -5.41
C SER A 257 50.37 31.42 -6.83
N LEU A 258 49.39 30.79 -7.50
CA LEU A 258 49.57 30.19 -8.83
C LEU A 258 49.61 31.26 -9.94
N PRO A 259 50.46 31.10 -10.97
CA PRO A 259 50.52 32.04 -12.10
C PRO A 259 49.31 31.88 -13.04
N GLY A 260 48.74 33.00 -13.49
CA GLY A 260 47.64 33.04 -14.46
C GLY A 260 46.56 34.06 -14.10
N GLU A 261 45.93 34.67 -15.12
CA GLU A 261 44.87 35.67 -14.92
C GLU A 261 43.50 35.02 -14.74
N THR A 262 43.26 33.88 -15.39
CA THR A 262 41.98 33.17 -15.33
C THR A 262 42.06 31.92 -14.45
N VAL A 263 40.92 31.45 -13.95
CA VAL A 263 40.81 30.18 -13.21
C VAL A 263 41.36 29.01 -14.05
N ALA A 264 41.08 29.00 -15.35
CA ALA A 264 41.58 27.98 -16.26
C ALA A 264 43.12 28.01 -16.39
N ASP A 265 43.74 29.20 -16.36
CA ASP A 265 45.19 29.32 -16.40
C ASP A 265 45.83 28.88 -15.08
N LYS A 266 45.24 29.29 -13.94
CA LYS A 266 45.67 28.86 -12.61
C LYS A 266 45.58 27.34 -12.46
N LEU A 267 44.49 26.72 -12.90
CA LEU A 267 44.32 25.26 -12.89
C LEU A 267 45.28 24.50 -13.84
N LYS A 268 45.85 25.15 -14.86
CA LYS A 268 46.90 24.52 -15.69
C LYS A 268 48.26 24.54 -15.03
N ALA A 269 48.51 25.53 -14.17
CA ALA A 269 49.79 25.73 -13.51
C ALA A 269 50.01 24.82 -12.30
N VAL A 270 48.95 24.17 -11.79
CA VAL A 270 49.03 23.28 -10.62
C VAL A 270 49.66 21.93 -10.99
N GLU A 271 50.61 21.51 -10.17
CA GLU A 271 51.15 20.15 -10.23
C GLU A 271 50.19 19.14 -9.59
N ARG A 272 49.95 18.00 -10.24
CA ARG A 272 48.99 16.97 -9.78
C ARG A 272 49.33 16.36 -8.41
N SER A 273 50.57 16.52 -7.93
CA SER A 273 50.99 16.09 -6.59
C SER A 273 50.40 16.95 -5.48
N ASP A 274 50.15 18.22 -5.75
CA ASP A 274 49.81 19.23 -4.74
C ASP A 274 48.30 19.50 -4.70
N PHE A 275 47.56 18.92 -5.64
CA PHE A 275 46.11 19.04 -5.77
C PHE A 275 45.56 17.78 -6.45
N THR A 276 45.24 16.78 -5.63
CA THR A 276 44.80 15.46 -6.10
C THR A 276 43.40 15.47 -6.72
N THR A 277 42.54 16.40 -6.29
CA THR A 277 41.17 16.57 -6.83
C THR A 277 41.07 17.59 -7.97
N ILE A 278 42.18 17.94 -8.63
CA ILE A 278 42.21 18.97 -9.69
C ILE A 278 41.28 18.69 -10.87
N ASP A 279 41.10 17.42 -11.24
CA ASP A 279 40.20 17.03 -12.34
C ASP A 279 38.72 17.35 -11.99
N PHE A 280 38.35 17.29 -10.70
CA PHE A 280 37.03 17.71 -10.21
C PHE A 280 36.86 19.23 -10.26
N ALA A 281 37.89 19.99 -9.90
CA ALA A 281 37.88 21.45 -10.03
C ALA A 281 37.70 21.89 -11.49
N TRP A 282 38.38 21.23 -12.43
CA TRP A 282 38.22 21.47 -13.87
C TRP A 282 36.81 21.19 -14.36
N GLU A 283 36.22 20.08 -13.93
CA GLU A 283 34.87 19.70 -14.32
C GLU A 283 33.83 20.68 -13.80
N ALA A 284 33.90 21.02 -12.51
CA ALA A 284 32.99 21.95 -11.87
C ALA A 284 33.08 23.35 -12.50
N HIS A 285 34.29 23.84 -12.74
CA HIS A 285 34.54 25.14 -13.39
C HIS A 285 33.99 25.20 -14.82
N LYS A 286 34.06 24.12 -15.59
CA LYS A 286 33.45 24.05 -16.94
C LYS A 286 31.94 24.22 -16.89
N VAL A 287 31.27 23.57 -15.93
CA VAL A 287 29.81 23.73 -15.78
C VAL A 287 29.46 25.14 -15.33
N ARG A 288 30.23 25.75 -14.43
CA ARG A 288 30.07 27.17 -14.08
C ARG A 288 30.19 28.07 -15.31
N ASN A 289 31.19 27.87 -16.16
CA ASN A 289 31.37 28.67 -17.38
C ASN A 289 30.19 28.53 -18.33
N GLN A 290 29.63 27.32 -18.45
CA GLN A 290 28.43 27.09 -19.25
C GLN A 290 27.22 27.84 -18.68
N VAL A 291 26.99 27.76 -17.36
CA VAL A 291 25.92 28.50 -16.66
C VAL A 291 26.06 30.02 -16.88
N ALA A 292 27.28 30.55 -16.84
CA ALA A 292 27.54 31.97 -17.03
C ALA A 292 27.34 32.45 -18.48
N HIS A 293 27.75 31.66 -19.49
CA HIS A 293 27.64 32.03 -20.89
C HIS A 293 26.23 31.84 -21.47
N GLU A 294 25.57 30.74 -21.11
CA GLU A 294 24.23 30.41 -21.62
C GLU A 294 23.11 31.03 -20.76
N GLY A 295 23.43 31.46 -19.53
CA GLY A 295 22.52 32.20 -18.66
C GLY A 295 21.19 31.47 -18.42
N ALA A 296 20.08 32.16 -18.70
CA ALA A 296 18.73 31.62 -18.55
C ALA A 296 18.38 30.53 -19.58
N SER A 297 19.16 30.39 -20.66
CA SER A 297 18.93 29.37 -21.69
C SER A 297 19.50 28.00 -21.30
N PHE A 298 20.41 27.95 -20.32
CA PHE A 298 20.89 26.68 -19.78
C PHE A 298 19.91 26.12 -18.78
N ALA A 299 19.29 24.98 -19.12
CA ALA A 299 18.37 24.26 -18.24
C ALA A 299 19.16 23.50 -17.16
N LEU A 300 19.30 24.10 -15.98
CA LEU A 300 20.02 23.52 -14.85
C LEU A 300 19.04 22.72 -13.98
N SER A 301 19.16 21.40 -14.00
CA SER A 301 18.40 20.56 -13.07
C SER A 301 19.02 20.56 -11.67
N GLN A 302 18.21 20.41 -10.62
CA GLN A 302 18.69 20.28 -9.25
C GLN A 302 19.71 19.14 -9.09
N ARG A 303 19.51 18.03 -9.81
CA ARG A 303 20.41 16.88 -9.80
C ARG A 303 21.78 17.25 -10.36
N GLU A 304 21.81 18.03 -11.44
CA GLU A 304 23.06 18.48 -12.04
C GLU A 304 23.76 19.50 -11.14
N ALA A 305 23.01 20.44 -10.56
CA ALA A 305 23.56 21.39 -9.58
C ALA A 305 24.17 20.66 -8.38
N LYS A 306 23.49 19.66 -7.82
CA LYS A 306 23.99 18.86 -6.70
C LYS A 306 25.29 18.13 -7.05
N ARG A 307 25.33 17.50 -8.22
CA ARG A 307 26.53 16.82 -8.72
C ARG A 307 27.72 17.76 -8.82
N VAL A 308 27.53 18.97 -9.34
CA VAL A 308 28.57 19.98 -9.48
C VAL A 308 29.06 20.48 -8.12
N ILE A 309 28.14 20.73 -7.18
CA ILE A 309 28.51 21.13 -5.80
C ILE A 309 29.27 20.02 -5.07
N GLU A 310 28.94 18.75 -5.28
CA GLU A 310 29.70 17.62 -4.73
C GLU A 310 31.16 17.58 -5.24
N LEU A 311 31.40 17.98 -6.49
CA LEU A 311 32.76 18.12 -7.04
C LEU A 311 33.53 19.25 -6.34
N TYR A 312 32.91 20.43 -6.16
CA TYR A 312 33.51 21.52 -5.37
C TYR A 312 33.77 21.11 -3.92
N LYS A 313 32.85 20.34 -3.33
CA LYS A 313 32.99 19.86 -1.95
C LYS A 313 34.23 19.00 -1.77
N ALA A 314 34.44 18.03 -2.66
CA ALA A 314 35.62 17.16 -2.62
C ALA A 314 36.93 17.96 -2.71
N VAL A 315 36.93 19.03 -3.52
CA VAL A 315 38.07 19.95 -3.61
C VAL A 315 38.29 20.70 -2.30
N PHE A 316 37.24 21.24 -1.69
CA PHE A 316 37.39 22.05 -0.48
C PHE A 316 37.71 21.22 0.78
N GLU A 317 37.25 19.96 0.82
CA GLU A 317 37.62 18.99 1.85
C GLU A 317 39.12 18.65 1.79
N GLU A 318 39.73 18.54 0.59
CA GLU A 318 41.17 18.30 0.44
C GLU A 318 42.01 19.42 1.10
N PHE A 319 41.57 20.67 0.96
CA PHE A 319 42.26 21.85 1.51
C PHE A 319 41.74 22.29 2.89
N HIS A 320 40.92 21.48 3.56
CA HIS A 320 40.41 21.73 4.91
C HIS A 320 39.68 23.08 5.05
N MET A 321 39.00 23.53 3.98
CA MET A 321 38.25 24.78 3.98
C MET A 321 36.81 24.63 4.49
N ILE A 322 36.32 23.40 4.60
CA ILE A 322 34.97 23.01 5.02
C ILE A 322 34.99 21.72 5.83
#